data_AF-A0A1J3FC20-F1
#
_entry.id   AF-A0A1J3FC20-F1
#
_cell.length_a   1.000
_cell.length_b   1.000
_cell.length_c   1.000
_cell.angle_alpha   90.00
_cell.angle_beta   90.00
_cell.angle_gamma   90.00
#
_symmetry.space_group_name_H-M   'P 1'
#
loop_
_entity.id
_entity.type
_entity.pdbx_description
1 polymer ?
#
loop_
_entity_poly.entity_id
_entity_poly.type
_entity_poly.pdbx_seq_one_letter_code
_entity_poly.pdbx_strand_id
1 'polypeptide(L)' 'FAPHFDSEQGAAHFAAVHRVFGASNVSKLLHHVPEHKRSDAVVTICFEAQARLRDPIFGCVSHIVSLQQQVVNLQAELS' A
#
# COMPACT_ATOMS: atom_id res chain seq x y z
N PHE A 1 5.61 -11.05 10.57
CA PHE A 1 6.37 -9.82 10.26
C PHE A 1 7.79 -10.13 9.78
N ALA A 2 8.61 -10.88 10.54
CA ALA A 2 9.99 -11.21 10.16
C ALA A 2 10.22 -11.60 8.67
N PRO A 3 9.46 -12.52 8.04
CA PRO A 3 9.70 -12.90 6.64
C PRO A 3 9.26 -11.85 5.60
N HIS A 4 8.72 -10.70 6.01
CA HIS A 4 8.24 -9.66 5.10
C HIS A 4 8.95 -8.30 5.26
N PHE A 5 9.79 -8.13 6.28
CA PHE A 5 10.38 -6.85 6.65
C PHE A 5 11.88 -7.00 7.03
N ASP A 6 12.55 -8.00 6.48
CA ASP A 6 13.95 -8.36 6.75
C ASP A 6 14.99 -7.60 5.90
N SER A 7 14.54 -6.82 4.91
CA SER A 7 15.41 -5.98 4.09
C SER A 7 15.76 -4.64 4.75
N GLU A 8 16.75 -3.92 4.20
CA GLU A 8 17.12 -2.55 4.63
C GLU A 8 15.91 -1.60 4.61
N GLN A 9 15.03 -1.75 3.61
CA GLN A 9 13.78 -0.98 3.48
C GLN A 9 12.65 -1.52 4.36
N GLY A 10 12.79 -2.76 4.87
CA GLY A 10 11.82 -3.45 5.71
C GLY A 10 11.48 -2.69 6.99
N ALA A 11 12.46 -2.07 7.64
CA ALA A 11 12.21 -1.27 8.84
C ALA A 11 11.32 -0.05 8.55
N ALA A 12 11.60 0.67 7.46
CA ALA A 12 10.80 1.83 7.06
C ALA A 12 9.37 1.43 6.64
N HIS A 13 9.24 0.33 5.91
CA HIS A 13 7.94 -0.23 5.53
C HIS A 13 7.13 -0.64 6.76
N PHE A 14 7.76 -1.34 7.71
CA PHE A 14 7.10 -1.74 8.95
C PHE A 14 6.66 -0.53 9.76
N ALA A 15 7.50 0.50 9.87
CA ALA A 15 7.14 1.73 10.58
C ALA A 15 5.94 2.43 9.94
N ALA A 16 5.87 2.50 8.61
CA ALA A 16 4.72 3.06 7.89
C ALA A 16 3.45 2.25 8.15
N VAL A 17 3.51 0.92 8.00
CA VAL A 17 2.39 0.02 8.23
C VAL A 17 1.90 0.10 9.69
N HIS A 18 2.82 0.10 10.64
CA HIS A 18 2.51 0.23 12.06
C HIS A 18 1.82 1.57 12.36
N ARG A 19 2.29 2.68 11.77
CA ARG A 19 1.71 4.00 11.99
C ARG A 19 0.31 4.14 11.38
N VAL A 20 0.06 3.58 10.20
CA VAL A 20 -1.20 3.77 9.48
C VAL A 20 -2.26 2.77 9.90
N PHE A 21 -1.88 1.49 10.06
CA PHE A 21 -2.83 0.40 10.29
C PHE A 21 -2.69 -0.22 11.68
N GLY A 22 -1.50 -0.16 12.28
CA GLY A 22 -1.17 -0.87 13.51
C GLY A 22 -0.80 -2.34 13.25
N ALA A 23 0.25 -2.82 13.92
CA ALA A 23 0.75 -4.18 13.72
C ALA A 23 -0.29 -5.26 14.08
N SER A 24 -1.07 -5.06 15.14
CA SER A 24 -2.11 -6.03 15.54
C SER A 24 -3.21 -6.17 14.49
N ASN A 25 -3.62 -5.08 13.85
CA ASN A 25 -4.66 -5.12 12.81
C ASN A 25 -4.14 -5.81 11.55
N VAL A 26 -2.90 -5.52 11.15
CA VAL A 26 -2.25 -6.17 9.99
C VAL A 26 -2.06 -7.66 10.23
N SER A 27 -1.63 -8.05 11.43
CA SER A 27 -1.49 -9.47 11.81
C SER A 27 -2.83 -10.21 11.71
N LYS A 28 -3.90 -9.61 12.26
CA LYS A 28 -5.26 -10.15 12.16
C LYS A 28 -5.72 -10.25 10.71
N LEU A 29 -5.50 -9.22 9.89
CA LEU A 29 -5.87 -9.22 8.47
C LEU A 29 -5.15 -10.34 7.71
N LEU A 30 -3.83 -10.47 7.87
CA LEU A 30 -3.03 -11.48 7.19
C LEU A 30 -3.42 -12.92 7.60
N HIS A 31 -3.93 -13.12 8.82
CA HIS A 31 -4.44 -14.43 9.24
C HIS A 31 -5.62 -14.90 8.36
N HIS A 32 -6.47 -13.98 7.92
CA HIS A 32 -7.62 -14.25 7.04
C HIS A 32 -7.26 -14.33 5.55
N VAL A 33 -6.01 -13.98 5.18
CA VAL A 33 -5.51 -14.09 3.80
C VAL A 33 -4.91 -15.49 3.59
N PRO A 34 -5.26 -16.21 2.50
CA PRO A 34 -4.62 -17.46 2.14
C PRO A 34 -3.10 -17.32 2.06
N GLU A 35 -2.36 -18.31 2.55
CA GLU A 35 -0.91 -18.21 2.74
C GLU A 35 -0.16 -17.77 1.46
N HIS A 36 -0.51 -18.35 0.32
CA HIS A 36 0.07 -18.03 -0.99
C HIS A 36 -0.17 -16.59 -1.47
N LYS A 37 -1.09 -15.84 -0.84
CA LYS A 37 -1.37 -14.42 -1.15
C LYS A 37 -0.84 -13.46 -0.09
N ARG A 38 -0.31 -13.95 1.02
CA ARG A 38 0.12 -13.08 2.14
C ARG A 38 1.27 -12.16 1.74
N SER A 39 2.20 -12.63 0.91
CA SER A 39 3.30 -11.81 0.40
C SER A 39 2.75 -10.59 -0.36
N ASP A 40 1.88 -10.84 -1.34
CA ASP A 40 1.26 -9.79 -2.15
C ASP A 40 0.44 -8.82 -1.29
N ALA A 41 -0.34 -9.35 -0.33
CA ALA A 41 -1.09 -8.54 0.60
C ALA A 41 -0.17 -7.61 1.41
N VAL A 42 0.98 -8.09 1.89
CA VAL A 42 1.95 -7.23 2.60
C VAL A 42 2.51 -6.14 1.69
N VAL A 43 2.84 -6.46 0.44
CA VAL A 43 3.31 -5.46 -0.53
C VAL A 43 2.27 -4.36 -0.72
N THR A 44 0.99 -4.73 -0.92
CA THR A 44 -0.12 -3.78 -1.06
C THR A 44 -0.29 -2.91 0.19
N ILE A 45 -0.28 -3.51 1.39
CA ILE A 45 -0.41 -2.78 2.66
C ILE A 45 0.75 -1.80 2.86
N CYS A 46 1.98 -2.19 2.49
CA CYS A 46 3.14 -1.29 2.55
C CYS A 46 2.96 -0.08 1.62
N PHE A 47 2.54 -0.32 0.38
CA PHE A 47 2.24 0.74 -0.58
C PHE A 47 1.15 1.68 -0.05
N GLU A 48 0.04 1.15 0.43
CA GLU A 48 -1.07 1.96 0.95
C GLU A 48 -0.66 2.77 2.18
N ALA A 49 0.11 2.19 3.10
CA ALA A 49 0.62 2.89 4.27
C ALA A 49 1.51 4.06 3.86
N GLN A 50 2.45 3.84 2.93
CA GLN A 50 3.31 4.91 2.43
C GLN A 50 2.52 6.00 1.72
N ALA A 51 1.54 5.61 0.89
CA ALA A 51 0.69 6.56 0.19
C ALA A 51 -0.08 7.43 1.20
N ARG A 52 -0.60 6.84 2.28
CA ARG A 52 -1.27 7.59 3.36
C ARG A 52 -0.32 8.51 4.13
N LEU A 53 0.95 8.13 4.32
CA LEU A 53 1.92 9.03 4.95
C LEU A 53 2.26 10.23 4.07
N ARG A 54 2.32 10.05 2.75
CA ARG A 54 2.55 11.14 1.79
C ARG A 54 1.33 12.04 1.61
N ASP A 55 0.14 11.45 1.54
CA ASP A 55 -1.14 12.13 1.44
C ASP A 55 -2.05 11.69 2.60
N PRO A 56 -2.05 12.42 3.73
CA PRO A 56 -2.85 12.05 4.90
C PRO A 56 -4.35 12.07 4.67
N ILE A 57 -4.82 12.80 3.65
CA ILE A 57 -6.24 13.00 3.37
C ILE A 57 -6.75 11.87 2.47
N PHE A 58 -6.10 11.65 1.33
CA PHE A 58 -6.60 10.74 0.29
C PHE A 58 -5.75 9.46 0.15
N GLY A 59 -4.50 9.46 0.61
CA GLY A 59 -3.60 8.31 0.52
C GLY A 59 -3.48 7.74 -0.90
N CYS A 60 -3.66 6.42 -1.04
CA CYS A 60 -3.61 5.76 -2.36
C CYS A 60 -4.74 6.20 -3.31
N VAL A 61 -5.83 6.78 -2.83
CA VAL A 61 -6.92 7.28 -3.68
C VAL A 61 -6.44 8.44 -4.56
N SER A 62 -5.55 9.28 -4.06
CA SER A 62 -4.92 10.36 -4.84
C SER A 62 -4.18 9.82 -6.07
N HIS A 63 -3.47 8.70 -5.89
CA HIS A 63 -2.81 8.00 -7.00
C HIS A 63 -3.82 7.45 -8.02
N ILE A 64 -4.93 6.86 -7.56
CA ILE A 64 -5.98 6.33 -8.44
C ILE A 64 -6.59 7.46 -9.28
N VAL A 65 -6.96 8.57 -8.65
CA VAL A 65 -7.55 9.73 -9.34
C VAL A 65 -6.57 10.33 -10.36
N SER A 66 -5.29 10.45 -10.00
CA SER A 66 -4.26 10.94 -10.92
C SER A 66 -4.13 10.02 -12.15
N LEU A 67 -4.12 8.71 -11.96
CA LEU A 67 -4.06 7.75 -13.06
C LEU A 67 -5.31 7.79 -13.94
N GLN A 68 -6.50 7.92 -13.35
CA GLN A 68 -7.74 8.09 -14.10
C GLN A 68 -7.72 9.35 -14.95
N GLN A 69 -7.22 10.47 -14.42
CA GLN A 69 -7.08 11.71 -15.19
C GLN A 69 -6.06 11.56 -16.33
N GLN A 70 -4.95 10.86 -16.10
CA GLN A 70 -3.97 10.58 -17.16
C GLN A 70 -4.56 9.76 -18.29
N VAL A 71 -5.37 8.73 -17.98
CA VAL A 71 -6.08 7.94 -18.99
C VAL A 71 -7.00 8.83 -19.82
N VAL A 72 -7.80 9.70 -19.18
CA VAL A 72 -8.70 10.63 -19.88
C VAL A 72 -7.92 11.57 -20.79
N ASN A 73 -6.81 12.13 -20.33
CA ASN A 73 -5.99 13.06 -21.13
C ASN A 73 -5.38 12.35 -22.35
N LEU A 74 -4.80 11.17 -22.16
CA LEU A 74 -4.22 10.37 -23.23
C LEU A 74 -5.27 9.93 -24.27
N GLN A 75 -6.50 9.63 -23.84
CA GLN A 75 -7.60 9.33 -24.75
C GLN A 75 -8.01 10.56 -25.57
N ALA A 76 -8.00 11.75 -24.97
CA ALA A 76 -8.30 13.00 -25.66
C ALA A 76 -7.22 13.38 -26.70
N GLU A 77 -5.95 13.05 -26.46
CA GLU A 77 -4.85 13.27 -27.42
C GLU A 77 -4.94 12.38 -28.68
N LEU A 78 -5.65 11.25 -28.60
CA LEU A 78 -5.84 10.31 -29.70
C LEU A 78 -7.16 10.53 -30.48
N SER A 79 -7.98 11.49 -30.04
CA SER A 79 -9.28 11.84 -30.65
C SER A 79 -9.13 12.96 -31.68
#